data_AF-A0A1G0CMH5-F1
#
_entry.id   AF-A0A1G0CMH5-F1
#
_cell.length_a   1.000
_cell.length_b   1.000
_cell.length_c   1.000
_cell.angle_alpha   90.00
_cell.angle_beta   90.00
_cell.angle_gamma   90.00
#
_symmetry.space_group_name_H-M   'P 1'
#
loop_
_entity.id
_entity.type
_entity.pdbx_description
1 polymer ?
#
loop_
_entity_poly.entity_id
_entity_poly.type
_entity_poly.pdbx_seq_one_letter_code
_entity_poly.pdbx_strand_id
1 'polypeptide(L)'
;MNVKLTQEQKIQVLNSQDLYAIMQKVLLRENKIRRNQEHFWVIGLDTNNKILFIELISLGAVNRVQVNAPEVFRMAIYKTAVKIILVHNHPSGDTIPSQPDLDMTNLMLKAGEIIQIKIVDHLIITEETYISFEDLGYMQQLRNNDTYRIVGEHEAELKAMMVEIEKLKVKHEMAKVLLKEGDSIEKIMRVTGLTKEEIERLLKKK
;
A
#
# COMPACT_ATOMS: atom_id res chain seq x y z
N MET A 1 20.14 -2.90 14.92
CA MET A 1 21.31 -2.12 15.44
C MET A 1 20.80 -0.71 15.60
N ASN A 2 20.82 -0.17 16.81
CA ASN A 2 20.35 1.19 17.05
C ASN A 2 21.36 2.19 16.47
N VAL A 3 20.97 2.92 15.44
CA VAL A 3 21.80 4.00 14.88
C VAL A 3 21.77 5.17 15.86
N LYS A 4 22.89 5.46 16.51
CA LYS A 4 23.01 6.63 17.38
C LYS A 4 23.06 7.90 16.51
N LEU A 5 22.02 8.73 16.62
CA LEU A 5 21.95 10.05 16.00
C LEU A 5 22.58 11.10 16.92
N THR A 6 23.36 12.02 16.34
CA THR A 6 23.77 13.25 17.05
C THR A 6 22.58 14.20 17.20
N GLN A 7 22.68 15.23 18.07
CA GLN A 7 21.60 16.23 18.20
C GLN A 7 21.39 17.02 16.90
N GLU A 8 22.46 17.29 16.16
CA GLU A 8 22.39 17.88 14.81
C GLU A 8 21.69 16.97 13.81
N GLN A 9 21.72 15.64 13.98
CA GLN A 9 21.06 14.68 13.09
C GLN A 9 19.57 14.46 13.42
N LYS A 10 19.06 15.02 14.53
CA LYS A 10 17.61 15.09 14.78
C LYS A 10 17.00 16.25 13.99
N ILE A 11 17.23 16.22 12.69
CA ILE A 11 16.81 17.21 11.72
C ILE A 11 15.31 17.02 11.50
N GLN A 12 14.61 18.12 11.28
CA GLN A 12 13.28 18.09 10.72
C GLN A 12 13.40 17.64 9.27
N VAL A 13 12.81 16.49 8.93
CA VAL A 13 12.81 15.99 7.56
C VAL A 13 11.92 16.89 6.70
N LEU A 14 12.51 17.54 5.70
CA LEU A 14 11.77 18.40 4.78
C LEU A 14 11.46 17.70 3.46
N ASN A 15 12.35 16.83 2.99
CA ASN A 15 12.22 16.11 1.71
C ASN A 15 12.99 14.78 1.71
N SER A 16 12.85 14.03 0.60
CA SER A 16 13.51 12.74 0.41
C SER A 16 15.04 12.84 0.28
N GLN A 17 15.57 13.96 -0.21
CA GLN A 17 17.00 14.19 -0.38
C GLN A 17 17.73 14.31 0.97
N ASP A 18 17.11 14.97 1.95
CA ASP A 18 17.64 15.06 3.31
C ASP A 18 17.75 13.68 3.96
N LEU A 19 16.72 12.85 3.77
CA LEU A 19 16.70 11.47 4.26
C LEU A 19 17.79 10.63 3.60
N TYR A 20 17.91 10.72 2.29
CA TYR A 20 18.93 10.01 1.54
C TYR A 20 20.34 10.39 2.03
N ALA A 21 20.63 11.70 2.20
CA ALA A 21 21.94 12.14 2.68
C ALA A 21 22.29 11.59 4.07
N ILE A 22 21.30 11.40 4.94
CA ILE A 22 21.48 10.74 6.25
C ILE A 22 21.72 9.24 6.05
N MET A 23 20.85 8.57 5.29
CA MET A 23 20.88 7.11 5.13
C MET A 23 22.06 6.61 4.32
N GLN A 24 22.52 7.36 3.32
CA GLN A 24 23.74 7.08 2.58
C GLN A 24 24.95 7.08 3.53
N LYS A 25 25.05 8.07 4.44
CA LYS A 25 26.10 8.08 5.47
C LYS A 25 25.98 6.90 6.44
N VAL A 26 24.76 6.47 6.77
CA VAL A 26 24.54 5.27 7.61
C VAL A 26 25.03 4.02 6.88
N LEU A 27 24.66 3.83 5.61
CA LEU A 27 25.10 2.71 4.79
C LEU A 27 26.62 2.71 4.58
N LEU A 28 27.24 3.86 4.27
CA LEU A 28 28.68 3.96 3.99
C LEU A 28 29.58 3.78 5.22
N ARG A 29 29.02 3.84 6.44
CA ARG A 29 29.76 3.48 7.68
C ARG A 29 30.00 1.98 7.79
N GLU A 30 29.16 1.17 7.14
CA GLU A 30 29.33 -0.27 7.11
C GLU A 30 30.54 -0.67 6.25
N ASN A 31 31.15 -1.82 6.56
CA ASN A 31 32.24 -2.34 5.73
C ASN A 31 31.71 -2.88 4.39
N LYS A 32 32.62 -3.10 3.43
CA LYS A 32 32.24 -3.53 2.06
C LYS A 32 31.43 -4.83 2.03
N ILE A 33 31.69 -5.77 2.94
CA ILE A 33 30.94 -7.03 3.03
C ILE A 33 29.50 -6.76 3.45
N ARG A 34 29.30 -5.91 4.46
CA ARG A 34 27.98 -5.51 4.95
C ARG A 34 27.21 -4.72 3.89
N ARG A 35 27.84 -3.76 3.20
CA ARG A 35 27.16 -2.99 2.13
C ARG A 35 26.69 -3.83 0.95
N ASN A 36 27.30 -5.00 0.74
CA ASN A 36 26.85 -6.00 -0.24
C ASN A 36 25.62 -6.82 0.23
N GLN A 37 25.06 -6.51 1.41
CA GLN A 37 23.83 -7.12 1.93
C GLN A 37 22.66 -6.14 1.76
N GLU A 38 21.47 -6.70 1.59
CA GLU A 38 20.24 -5.92 1.66
C GLU A 38 19.92 -5.61 3.12
N HIS A 39 19.60 -4.35 3.38
CA HIS A 39 19.20 -3.84 4.68
C HIS A 39 17.86 -3.16 4.53
N PHE A 40 17.03 -3.37 5.52
CA PHE A 40 15.75 -2.68 5.63
C PHE A 40 15.70 -1.92 6.95
N TRP A 41 15.62 -0.60 6.84
CA TRP A 41 15.49 0.31 7.96
C TRP A 41 14.11 0.92 8.05
N VAL A 42 13.76 1.30 9.28
CA VAL A 42 12.60 2.14 9.57
C VAL A 42 13.08 3.38 10.29
N ILE A 43 12.64 4.53 9.78
CA ILE A 43 12.85 5.83 10.41
C ILE A 43 11.53 6.23 11.07
N GLY A 44 11.53 6.42 12.38
CA GLY A 44 10.38 6.93 13.12
C GLY A 44 10.40 8.45 13.22
N LEU A 45 9.26 9.09 12.98
CA LEU A 45 9.07 10.54 13.04
C LEU A 45 8.02 10.95 14.08
N ASP A 46 8.22 12.11 14.68
CA ASP A 46 7.19 12.79 15.46
C ASP A 46 6.20 13.58 14.58
N THR A 47 5.25 14.27 15.21
CA THR A 47 4.24 15.10 14.53
C THR A 47 4.86 16.20 13.68
N ASN A 48 6.03 16.72 14.06
CA ASN A 48 6.75 17.81 13.38
C ASN A 48 7.77 17.30 12.34
N ASN A 49 7.72 16.02 11.94
CA ASN A 49 8.69 15.38 11.04
C ASN A 49 10.12 15.32 11.59
N LYS A 50 10.30 15.39 12.91
CA LYS A 50 11.62 15.20 13.52
C LYS A 50 11.92 13.72 13.66
N ILE A 51 13.13 13.31 13.30
CA ILE A 51 13.57 11.93 13.47
C ILE A 51 13.68 11.57 14.96
N LEU A 52 12.92 10.56 15.37
CA LEU A 52 12.95 9.95 16.69
C LEU A 52 13.98 8.81 16.75
N PHE A 53 14.02 7.99 15.72
CA PHE A 53 14.95 6.86 15.61
C PHE A 53 15.17 6.43 14.15
N ILE A 54 16.27 5.72 13.93
CA ILE A 54 16.54 4.91 12.74
C ILE A 54 16.92 3.52 13.23
N GLU A 55 16.13 2.51 12.89
CA GLU A 55 16.38 1.12 13.31
C GLU A 55 16.53 0.23 12.08
N LEU A 56 17.59 -0.60 12.08
CA LEU A 56 17.73 -1.70 11.14
C LEU A 56 16.81 -2.84 11.58
N ILE A 57 15.75 -3.08 10.80
CA ILE A 57 14.74 -4.11 11.08
C ILE A 57 15.20 -5.46 10.59
N SER A 58 15.76 -5.52 9.39
CA SER A 58 16.19 -6.77 8.78
C SER A 58 17.46 -6.60 7.97
N LEU A 59 18.24 -7.68 7.93
CA LEU A 59 19.47 -7.80 7.19
C LEU A 59 19.39 -9.10 6.39
N GLY A 60 19.22 -8.97 5.08
CA GLY A 60 19.07 -10.07 4.14
C GLY A 60 20.39 -10.49 3.50
N ALA A 61 20.38 -11.65 2.85
CA ALA A 61 21.37 -11.96 1.82
C ALA A 61 21.07 -11.15 0.54
N VAL A 62 21.89 -11.32 -0.49
CA VAL A 62 21.89 -10.52 -1.74
C VAL A 62 20.54 -10.48 -2.50
N ASN A 63 19.55 -11.33 -2.18
CA ASN A 63 18.39 -11.59 -3.05
C ASN A 63 17.00 -11.43 -2.41
N ARG A 64 16.88 -10.99 -1.15
CA ARG A 64 15.62 -10.56 -0.53
C ARG A 64 15.77 -10.26 0.96
N VAL A 65 15.09 -9.21 1.38
CA VAL A 65 14.68 -8.97 2.76
C VAL A 65 13.20 -9.33 2.92
N GLN A 66 12.90 -10.25 3.84
CA GLN A 66 11.53 -10.48 4.31
C GLN A 66 11.32 -9.71 5.61
N VAL A 67 10.37 -8.79 5.61
CA VAL A 67 9.97 -8.03 6.80
C VAL A 67 8.45 -8.14 6.96
N ASN A 68 8.00 -8.35 8.19
CA ASN A 68 6.57 -8.37 8.54
C ASN A 68 6.14 -7.08 9.27
N ALA A 69 4.84 -6.78 9.23
CA ALA A 69 4.32 -5.54 9.82
C ALA A 69 4.60 -5.41 11.32
N PRO A 70 4.43 -6.46 12.16
CA PRO A 70 4.77 -6.36 13.58
C PRO A 70 6.21 -5.88 13.83
N GLU A 71 7.20 -6.38 13.07
CA GLU A 71 8.60 -5.97 13.20
C GLU A 71 8.83 -4.50 12.83
N VAL A 72 8.23 -4.04 11.73
CA VAL A 72 8.29 -2.63 11.27
C VAL A 72 7.74 -1.69 12.32
N PHE A 73 6.56 -2.00 12.85
CA PHE A 73 5.83 -1.07 13.71
C PHE A 73 6.20 -1.18 15.19
N ARG A 74 6.87 -2.25 15.63
CA ARG A 74 7.28 -2.45 17.02
C ARG A 74 8.02 -1.24 17.60
N MET A 75 9.01 -0.72 16.88
CA MET A 75 9.78 0.44 17.35
C MET A 75 9.02 1.74 17.20
N ALA A 76 8.18 1.88 16.19
CA ALA A 76 7.32 3.04 16.03
C ALA A 76 6.39 3.20 17.24
N ILE A 77 5.73 2.12 17.66
CA ILE A 77 4.88 2.07 18.85
C ILE A 77 5.70 2.37 20.12
N TYR A 78 6.81 1.65 20.32
CA TYR A 78 7.62 1.79 21.53
C TYR A 78 8.23 3.19 21.70
N LYS A 79 8.55 3.85 20.59
CA LYS A 79 9.15 5.20 20.56
C LYS A 79 8.14 6.30 20.25
N THR A 80 6.84 6.00 20.34
CA THR A 80 5.73 6.96 20.13
C THR A 80 5.85 7.74 18.82
N ALA A 81 6.30 7.09 17.75
CA ALA A 81 6.31 7.67 16.42
C ALA A 81 4.89 7.65 15.84
N VAL A 82 4.48 8.77 15.27
CA VAL A 82 3.18 8.92 14.59
C VAL A 82 3.28 8.69 13.08
N LYS A 83 4.51 8.73 12.58
CA LYS A 83 4.87 8.59 11.16
C LYS A 83 6.11 7.73 11.05
N ILE A 84 6.21 6.95 9.99
CA ILE A 84 7.43 6.22 9.63
C ILE A 84 7.79 6.40 8.16
N ILE A 85 9.07 6.19 7.87
CA ILE A 85 9.61 6.05 6.52
C ILE A 85 10.30 4.70 6.43
N LEU A 86 10.07 4.00 5.33
CA LEU A 86 10.74 2.75 5.01
C LEU A 86 11.99 3.06 4.17
N VAL A 87 13.09 2.35 4.41
CA VAL A 87 14.32 2.51 3.62
C VAL A 87 14.90 1.14 3.32
N HIS A 88 15.14 0.86 2.05
CA HIS A 88 15.78 -0.37 1.58
C HIS A 88 17.02 0.00 0.74
N ASN A 89 18.18 -0.62 0.96
CA ASN A 89 19.28 -0.52 0.00
C ASN A 89 19.28 -1.64 -1.03
N HIS A 90 19.63 -1.31 -2.28
CA HIS A 90 19.92 -2.27 -3.33
C HIS A 90 21.44 -2.34 -3.56
N PRO A 91 22.13 -3.41 -3.13
CA PRO A 91 23.57 -3.55 -3.33
C PRO A 91 23.99 -3.63 -4.80
N SER A 92 23.06 -4.00 -5.69
CA SER A 92 23.27 -4.06 -7.14
C SER A 92 23.57 -2.69 -7.77
N GLY A 93 23.22 -1.59 -7.09
CA GLY A 93 23.28 -0.23 -7.62
C GLY A 93 22.07 0.15 -8.49
N ASP A 94 21.16 -0.78 -8.75
CA ASP A 94 19.87 -0.47 -9.37
C ASP A 94 18.94 0.17 -8.32
N THR A 95 18.05 1.04 -8.76
CA THR A 95 17.01 1.66 -7.91
C THR A 95 15.60 1.29 -8.35
N ILE A 96 15.46 0.47 -9.40
CA ILE A 96 14.15 0.01 -9.86
C ILE A 96 13.52 -0.85 -8.74
N PRO A 97 12.31 -0.50 -8.26
CA PRO A 97 11.65 -1.26 -7.22
C PRO A 97 11.27 -2.65 -7.73
N SER A 98 11.56 -3.68 -6.94
CA SER A 98 11.14 -5.04 -7.23
C SER A 98 9.67 -5.25 -6.86
N GLN A 99 9.03 -6.30 -7.40
CA GLN A 99 7.67 -6.65 -6.99
C GLN A 99 7.55 -6.89 -5.47
N PRO A 100 8.49 -7.58 -4.81
CA PRO A 100 8.51 -7.66 -3.35
C PRO A 100 8.55 -6.31 -2.63
N ASP A 101 9.26 -5.31 -3.15
CA ASP A 101 9.28 -3.95 -2.57
C ASP A 101 7.88 -3.32 -2.62
N LEU A 102 7.19 -3.43 -3.76
CA LEU A 102 5.83 -2.92 -3.95
C LEU A 102 4.83 -3.63 -3.04
N ASP A 103 4.87 -4.96 -2.99
CA ASP A 103 3.94 -5.78 -2.20
C ASP A 103 4.12 -5.52 -0.70
N MET A 104 5.37 -5.48 -0.23
CA MET A 104 5.70 -5.15 1.15
C MET A 104 5.23 -3.75 1.50
N THR A 105 5.50 -2.75 0.65
CA THR A 105 5.05 -1.37 0.88
C THR A 105 3.53 -1.28 0.99
N ASN A 106 2.80 -1.97 0.11
CA ASN A 106 1.33 -2.02 0.15
C ASN A 106 0.82 -2.63 1.46
N LEU A 107 1.39 -3.77 1.89
CA LEU A 107 1.04 -4.39 3.17
C LEU A 107 1.27 -3.43 4.34
N MET A 108 2.43 -2.76 4.37
CA MET A 108 2.77 -1.83 5.44
C MET A 108 1.84 -0.62 5.44
N LEU A 109 1.43 -0.11 4.28
CA LEU A 109 0.46 0.98 4.17
C LEU A 109 -0.87 0.63 4.84
N LYS A 110 -1.42 -0.56 4.55
CA LYS A 110 -2.68 -1.02 5.17
C LYS A 110 -2.53 -1.31 6.66
N ALA A 111 -1.42 -1.90 7.07
CA ALA A 111 -1.15 -2.12 8.49
C ALA A 111 -1.01 -0.79 9.25
N GLY A 112 -0.31 0.19 8.67
CA GLY A 112 -0.12 1.53 9.23
C GLY A 112 -1.43 2.31 9.42
N GLU A 113 -2.37 2.13 8.50
CA GLU A 113 -3.73 2.67 8.59
C GLU A 113 -4.47 2.11 9.82
N ILE A 114 -4.48 0.78 9.99
CA ILE A 114 -5.17 0.12 11.12
C ILE A 114 -4.60 0.56 12.46
N ILE A 115 -3.27 0.62 12.59
CA ILE A 115 -2.61 0.96 13.87
C ILE A 115 -2.41 2.47 14.07
N GLN A 116 -2.81 3.29 13.09
CA GLN A 116 -2.70 4.75 13.11
C GLN A 116 -1.25 5.27 13.16
N ILE A 117 -0.34 4.62 12.43
CA ILE A 117 1.04 5.09 12.21
C ILE A 117 1.24 5.25 10.71
N LYS A 118 1.31 6.49 10.25
CA LYS A 118 1.35 6.81 8.81
C LYS A 118 2.69 6.46 8.19
N ILE A 119 2.68 5.74 7.08
CA ILE A 119 3.86 5.60 6.22
C ILE A 119 3.91 6.78 5.26
N VAL A 120 4.96 7.58 5.41
CA VAL A 120 5.14 8.83 4.67
C VAL A 120 5.78 8.56 3.32
N ASP A 121 6.81 7.72 3.29
CA ASP A 121 7.58 7.42 2.09
C ASP A 121 8.27 6.05 2.21
N HIS A 122 8.72 5.52 1.09
CA HIS A 122 9.63 4.40 0.98
C HIS A 122 10.78 4.76 0.04
N LEU A 123 12.01 4.78 0.57
CA LEU A 123 13.21 5.06 -0.20
C LEU A 123 13.92 3.76 -0.57
N ILE A 124 14.27 3.62 -1.85
CA ILE A 124 15.27 2.64 -2.30
C ILE A 124 16.58 3.39 -2.54
N ILE A 125 17.63 3.02 -1.82
CA ILE A 125 18.93 3.72 -1.84
C ILE A 125 20.04 2.82 -2.37
N THR A 126 21.06 3.42 -2.95
CA THR A 126 22.33 2.78 -3.30
C THR A 126 23.48 3.60 -2.70
N GLU A 127 24.72 3.16 -2.92
CA GLU A 127 25.89 3.95 -2.51
C GLU A 127 25.93 5.32 -3.21
N GLU A 128 25.31 5.47 -4.38
CA GLU A 128 25.48 6.64 -5.26
C GLU A 128 24.19 7.42 -5.55
N THR A 129 23.02 6.77 -5.46
CA THR A 129 21.73 7.40 -5.78
C THR A 129 20.58 6.82 -4.94
N TYR A 130 19.37 7.33 -5.16
CA TYR A 130 18.14 6.80 -4.55
C TYR A 130 16.91 7.14 -5.40
N ILE A 131 15.80 6.49 -5.06
CA ILE A 131 14.45 6.92 -5.44
C ILE A 131 13.57 7.05 -4.20
N SER A 132 12.53 7.88 -4.30
CA SER A 132 11.45 8.00 -3.33
C SER A 132 10.15 7.54 -3.97
N PHE A 133 9.41 6.67 -3.26
CA PHE A 133 8.11 6.21 -3.73
C PHE A 133 7.08 7.34 -3.71
N GLU A 134 7.18 8.28 -2.78
CA GLU A 134 6.31 9.45 -2.73
C GLU A 134 6.58 10.37 -3.93
N ASP A 135 7.86 10.70 -4.20
CA ASP A 135 8.24 11.59 -5.31
C ASP A 135 7.86 11.01 -6.69
N LEU A 136 7.92 9.69 -6.83
CA LEU A 136 7.55 8.97 -8.05
C LEU A 136 6.05 8.60 -8.13
N GLY A 137 5.27 8.91 -7.10
CA GLY A 137 3.82 8.66 -7.07
C GLY A 137 3.41 7.21 -6.77
N TYR A 138 4.34 6.30 -6.49
CA TYR A 138 4.04 4.93 -6.09
C TYR A 138 3.20 4.86 -4.82
N MET A 139 3.43 5.77 -3.85
CA MET A 139 2.66 5.80 -2.61
C MET A 139 1.16 5.98 -2.86
N GLN A 140 0.77 6.87 -3.78
CA GLN A 140 -0.64 7.08 -4.14
C GLN A 140 -1.22 5.85 -4.85
N GLN A 141 -0.47 5.26 -5.78
CA GLN A 141 -0.89 4.06 -6.50
C GLN A 141 -1.13 2.88 -5.55
N LEU A 142 -0.22 2.65 -4.61
CA LEU A 142 -0.31 1.54 -3.65
C LEU A 142 -1.41 1.74 -2.61
N ARG A 143 -1.66 2.97 -2.15
CA ARG A 143 -2.79 3.27 -1.24
C ARG A 143 -4.14 2.89 -1.86
N ASN A 144 -4.29 3.12 -3.16
CA ASN A 144 -5.51 2.81 -3.92
C ASN A 144 -5.58 1.36 -4.42
N ASN A 145 -4.56 0.54 -4.14
CA ASN A 145 -4.50 -0.83 -4.59
C ASN A 145 -5.33 -1.75 -3.66
N ASP A 146 -6.02 -2.69 -4.29
CA ASP A 146 -6.93 -3.66 -3.71
C ASP A 146 -6.30 -5.01 -3.31
N THR A 147 -4.98 -5.17 -3.45
CA THR A 147 -4.27 -6.42 -3.03
C THR A 147 -4.54 -6.75 -1.56
N TYR A 148 -4.59 -5.72 -0.70
CA TYR A 148 -4.92 -5.84 0.71
C TYR A 148 -6.10 -4.91 1.00
N ARG A 149 -7.20 -5.46 1.52
CA ARG A 149 -8.43 -4.70 1.83
C ARG A 149 -8.80 -4.81 3.31
N ILE A 150 -9.10 -3.66 3.91
CA ILE A 150 -9.70 -3.59 5.25
C ILE A 150 -11.21 -3.81 5.07
N VAL A 151 -11.67 -5.00 5.44
CA VAL A 151 -13.08 -5.43 5.23
C VAL A 151 -14.07 -4.57 6.02
N GLY A 152 -13.67 -4.05 7.19
CA GLY A 152 -14.55 -3.28 8.07
C GLY A 152 -15.02 -1.94 7.49
N GLU A 153 -14.15 -1.17 6.83
CA GLU A 153 -14.52 0.12 6.23
C GLU A 153 -15.42 -0.05 5.00
N HIS A 154 -15.21 -1.14 4.24
CA HIS A 154 -15.92 -1.41 3.00
C HIS A 154 -17.17 -2.26 3.23
N GLU A 155 -17.51 -2.63 4.47
CA GLU A 155 -18.69 -3.45 4.77
C GLU A 155 -19.97 -2.74 4.30
N ALA A 156 -20.02 -1.41 4.44
CA ALA A 156 -21.14 -0.60 3.96
C ALA A 156 -21.24 -0.61 2.42
N GLU A 157 -20.12 -0.47 1.71
CA GLU A 157 -20.06 -0.51 0.25
C GLU A 157 -20.38 -1.90 -0.30
N LEU A 158 -19.82 -2.95 0.30
CA LEU A 158 -20.11 -4.34 0.00
C LEU A 158 -21.59 -4.65 0.24
N LYS A 159 -22.16 -4.21 1.36
CA LYS A 159 -23.60 -4.33 1.64
C LYS A 159 -24.43 -3.59 0.60
N ALA A 160 -24.06 -2.37 0.22
CA ALA A 160 -24.76 -1.61 -0.80
C ALA A 160 -24.71 -2.32 -2.17
N MET A 161 -23.54 -2.83 -2.56
CA MET A 161 -23.35 -3.59 -3.79
C MET A 161 -24.14 -4.90 -3.78
N MET A 162 -24.14 -5.64 -2.67
CA MET A 162 -24.94 -6.86 -2.50
C MET A 162 -26.43 -6.60 -2.66
N VAL A 163 -26.94 -5.51 -2.06
CA VAL A 163 -28.34 -5.09 -2.22
C VAL A 163 -28.67 -4.79 -3.68
N GLU A 164 -27.78 -4.12 -4.39
CA GLU A 164 -28.01 -3.75 -5.80
C GLU A 164 -27.98 -4.98 -6.72
N ILE A 165 -27.07 -5.93 -6.46
CA ILE A 165 -27.03 -7.23 -7.14
C ILE A 165 -28.33 -8.00 -6.91
N GLU A 166 -28.84 -8.04 -5.67
CA GLU A 166 -30.07 -8.76 -5.34
C GLU A 166 -31.29 -8.14 -6.02
N LYS A 167 -31.39 -6.79 -6.04
CA LYS A 167 -32.43 -6.08 -6.81
C LYS A 167 -32.36 -6.40 -8.30
N LEU A 168 -31.16 -6.41 -8.89
CA LEU A 168 -30.97 -6.76 -10.30
C LEU A 168 -31.39 -8.20 -10.59
N LYS A 169 -31.08 -9.16 -9.72
CA LYS A 169 -31.55 -10.54 -9.85
C LYS A 169 -33.08 -10.60 -9.85
N VAL A 170 -33.75 -9.90 -8.93
CA VAL A 170 -35.22 -9.85 -8.87
C VAL A 170 -35.80 -9.26 -10.16
N LYS A 171 -35.23 -8.15 -10.67
CA LYS A 171 -35.64 -7.56 -11.95
C LYS A 171 -35.49 -8.55 -13.11
N HIS A 172 -34.36 -9.26 -13.19
CA HIS A 172 -34.12 -10.26 -14.22
C HIS A 172 -35.07 -11.47 -14.13
N GLU A 173 -35.36 -11.99 -12.93
CA GLU A 173 -36.32 -13.08 -12.76
C GLU A 173 -37.75 -12.65 -13.13
N MET A 174 -38.17 -11.45 -12.73
CA MET A 174 -39.46 -10.90 -13.13
C MET A 174 -39.54 -10.72 -14.66
N ALA A 175 -38.48 -10.22 -15.30
CA ALA A 175 -38.40 -10.13 -16.76
C ALA A 175 -38.54 -11.50 -17.43
N LYS A 176 -37.88 -12.54 -16.91
CA LYS A 176 -38.01 -13.92 -17.44
C LYS A 176 -39.43 -14.47 -17.33
N VAL A 177 -40.13 -14.20 -16.22
CA VAL A 177 -41.52 -14.62 -16.05
C VAL A 177 -42.42 -13.92 -17.07
N LEU A 178 -42.34 -12.60 -17.18
CA LEU A 178 -43.14 -11.82 -18.13
C LEU A 178 -42.85 -12.22 -19.59
N LEU A 179 -41.59 -12.51 -19.93
CA LEU A 179 -41.21 -13.05 -21.25
C LEU A 179 -41.85 -14.42 -21.53
N LYS A 180 -41.97 -15.29 -20.52
CA LYS A 180 -42.64 -16.60 -20.65
C LYS A 180 -44.16 -16.45 -20.81
N GLU A 181 -44.75 -15.44 -20.20
CA GLU A 181 -46.18 -15.10 -20.32
C GLU A 181 -46.52 -14.41 -21.66
N GLY A 182 -45.50 -14.05 -22.45
CA GLY A 182 -45.68 -13.45 -23.77
C GLY A 182 -45.87 -11.93 -23.74
N ASP A 183 -45.50 -11.27 -22.64
CA ASP A 183 -45.59 -9.82 -22.52
C ASP A 183 -44.63 -9.09 -23.47
N SER A 184 -45.05 -7.90 -23.93
CA SER A 184 -44.24 -7.07 -24.81
C SER A 184 -43.00 -6.54 -24.09
N ILE A 185 -41.91 -6.35 -24.85
CA ILE A 185 -40.65 -5.80 -24.32
C ILE A 185 -40.88 -4.43 -23.66
N GLU A 186 -41.74 -3.57 -24.23
CA GLU A 186 -42.08 -2.27 -23.64
C GLU A 186 -42.74 -2.39 -22.26
N LYS A 187 -43.65 -3.36 -22.08
CA LYS A 187 -44.28 -3.63 -20.78
C LYS A 187 -43.23 -4.11 -19.77
N ILE A 188 -42.33 -5.01 -20.18
CA ILE A 188 -41.27 -5.53 -19.32
C ILE A 188 -40.31 -4.42 -18.89
N MET A 189 -39.91 -3.54 -19.80
CA MET A 189 -39.09 -2.36 -19.48
C MET A 189 -39.77 -1.47 -18.44
N ARG A 190 -41.07 -1.19 -18.61
CA ARG A 190 -41.83 -0.34 -17.69
C ARG A 190 -41.93 -0.94 -16.28
N VAL A 191 -42.09 -2.26 -16.18
CA VAL A 191 -42.32 -2.96 -14.91
C VAL A 191 -41.01 -3.27 -14.18
N THR A 192 -39.96 -3.64 -14.90
CA THR A 192 -38.68 -4.07 -14.31
C THR A 192 -37.65 -2.92 -14.23
N GLY A 193 -37.83 -1.88 -15.04
CA GLY A 193 -36.84 -0.81 -15.21
C GLY A 193 -35.58 -1.26 -15.95
N LEU A 194 -35.57 -2.45 -16.56
CA LEU A 194 -34.47 -2.92 -17.39
C LEU A 194 -34.52 -2.27 -18.77
N THR A 195 -33.35 -2.15 -19.39
CA THR A 195 -33.20 -1.70 -20.77
C THR A 195 -33.60 -2.81 -21.75
N LYS A 196 -33.93 -2.40 -22.99
CA LYS A 196 -34.22 -3.33 -24.08
C LYS A 196 -33.07 -4.32 -24.31
N GLU A 197 -31.83 -3.85 -24.29
CA GLU A 197 -30.64 -4.69 -24.49
C GLU A 197 -30.47 -5.74 -23.39
N GLU A 198 -30.72 -5.39 -22.13
CA GLU A 198 -30.68 -6.34 -21.01
C GLU A 198 -31.74 -7.43 -21.17
N ILE A 199 -32.96 -7.06 -21.56
CA ILE A 199 -34.06 -8.00 -21.80
C ILE A 199 -33.74 -8.93 -22.99
N GLU A 200 -33.20 -8.39 -24.08
CA GLU A 200 -32.79 -9.18 -25.25
C GLU A 200 -31.64 -10.14 -24.95
N ARG A 201 -30.70 -9.78 -24.07
CA ARG A 201 -29.64 -10.68 -23.60
C ARG A 201 -30.19 -11.85 -22.80
N LEU A 202 -31.29 -11.67 -22.05
CA LEU A 202 -31.96 -12.76 -21.33
C LEU A 202 -32.59 -13.78 -22.29
N LEU A 203 -33.06 -13.36 -23.45
CA LEU A 203 -33.60 -14.25 -24.49
C LEU A 203 -32.50 -15.09 -25.17
N LYS A 204 -31.29 -14.53 -25.31
CA LYS A 204 -30.13 -15.19 -25.93
C LYS A 204 -29.43 -16.23 -25.04
N LYS A 205 -29.77 -16.29 -23.75
CA LYS A 205 -29.19 -17.21 -22.75
C LYS A 205 -29.97 -18.53 -22.58
N LYS A 206 -30.88 -18.87 -23.50
CA LYS A 206 -31.55 -20.19 -23.53
C LYS A 206 -30.66 -21.26 -24.13
#